data_AF-A0A7S3PLU8-F1
#
_entry.id   AF-A0A7S3PLU8-F1
#
_cell.length_a   1.000
_cell.length_b   1.000
_cell.length_c   1.000
_cell.angle_alpha   90.00
_cell.angle_beta   90.00
_cell.angle_gamma   90.00
#
_symmetry.space_group_name_H-M   'P 1'
#
loop_
_entity.id
_entity.type
_entity.pdbx_description
1 polymer ?
#
loop_
_entity_poly.entity_id
_entity_poly.type
_entity_poly.pdbx_seq_one_letter_code
_entity_poly.pdbx_strand_id
1 'polypeptide(L)'
;AFPTRFPHKLPRAKFPGGEQEGLMRLKMLVQERVSWTVKFNKPSTPPLSLEPSTTALSPYLTHGCISLRTFWDAIRKCHKNREPPPVQTTLSGQLMWRELWYIIGRYTPNFGQMKGNPLCKQ
;
A
#
# COMPACT_ATOMS: atom_id res chain seq x y z
N ALA A 1 -23.22 19.71 -12.28
CA ALA A 1 -22.07 20.32 -11.57
C ALA A 1 -22.16 19.95 -10.10
N PHE A 2 -21.16 19.27 -9.54
CA PHE A 2 -21.13 18.95 -8.11
C PHE A 2 -20.94 20.24 -7.30
N PRO A 3 -21.65 20.43 -6.16
CA PRO A 3 -21.54 21.64 -5.38
C PRO A 3 -20.13 21.76 -4.78
N THR A 4 -19.40 22.81 -5.16
CA THR A 4 -17.98 23.04 -4.82
C THR A 4 -17.77 23.76 -3.49
N ARG A 5 -18.76 23.82 -2.59
CA ARG A 5 -18.60 24.48 -1.28
C ARG A 5 -19.20 23.65 -0.16
N PHE A 6 -18.33 22.96 0.58
CA PHE A 6 -18.66 22.51 1.92
C PHE A 6 -18.79 23.74 2.85
N PRO A 7 -19.90 23.92 3.59
CA PRO A 7 -20.17 25.12 4.39
C PRO A 7 -19.33 25.25 5.67
N HIS A 8 -18.50 24.25 6.00
CA HIS A 8 -17.61 24.24 7.17
C HIS A 8 -16.19 23.83 6.76
N LYS A 9 -15.17 24.38 7.46
CA LYS A 9 -13.78 23.89 7.33
C LYS A 9 -13.79 22.41 7.72
N LEU A 10 -13.52 21.54 6.74
CA LEU A 10 -13.36 20.11 7.00
C LEU A 10 -12.23 19.92 8.02
N PRO A 11 -12.36 18.96 8.96
CA PRO A 11 -11.28 18.63 9.87
C PRO A 11 -10.03 18.25 9.08
N ARG A 12 -8.84 18.57 9.62
CA ARG A 12 -7.56 18.24 8.97
C ARG A 12 -7.53 16.73 8.72
N ALA A 13 -7.35 16.33 7.45
CA ALA A 13 -7.28 14.92 7.08
C ALA A 13 -6.14 14.23 7.85
N LYS A 14 -6.41 13.07 8.45
CA LYS A 14 -5.39 12.24 9.15
C LYS A 14 -4.25 11.84 8.20
N PHE A 15 -4.57 11.68 6.91
CA PHE A 15 -3.62 11.40 5.82
C PHE A 15 -3.76 12.47 4.74
N PRO A 16 -3.05 13.60 4.84
CA PRO A 16 -3.05 14.59 3.78
C PRO A 16 -2.45 14.01 2.49
N GLY A 17 -2.97 14.41 1.34
CA GLY A 17 -2.44 13.97 0.05
C GLY A 17 -1.11 14.64 -0.32
N GLY A 18 -0.51 14.20 -1.43
CA GLY A 18 0.67 14.83 -2.03
C GLY A 18 1.94 13.99 -1.95
N GLU A 19 2.86 14.26 -2.88
CA GLU A 19 4.16 13.57 -2.99
C GLU A 19 5.03 13.81 -1.75
N GLN A 20 5.15 15.05 -1.30
CA GLN A 20 5.98 15.41 -0.14
C GLN A 20 5.58 14.60 1.11
N GLU A 21 4.28 14.52 1.37
CA GLU A 21 3.74 13.76 2.49
C GLU A 21 3.97 12.25 2.32
N GLY A 22 3.79 11.74 1.09
CA GLY A 22 4.03 10.34 0.76
C GLY A 22 5.50 9.93 0.99
N LEU A 23 6.44 10.74 0.50
CA LEU A 23 7.87 10.49 0.68
C LEU A 23 8.30 10.60 2.14
N MET A 24 7.75 11.57 2.89
CA MET A 24 7.98 11.70 4.32
C MET A 24 7.53 10.43 5.08
N ARG A 25 6.32 9.95 4.81
CA ARG A 25 5.81 8.69 5.40
C ARG A 25 6.64 7.48 5.01
N LEU A 26 7.04 7.38 3.74
CA LEU A 26 7.90 6.29 3.26
C LEU A 26 9.22 6.24 4.03
N LYS A 27 9.87 7.40 4.22
CA LYS A 27 11.11 7.50 4.99
C LYS A 27 10.89 7.05 6.44
N MET A 28 9.90 7.62 7.11
CA MET A 28 9.61 7.33 8.53
C MET A 28 9.25 5.87 8.80
N LEU A 29 8.53 5.22 7.88
CA LEU A 29 7.96 3.88 8.12
C LEU A 29 8.86 2.75 7.62
N VAL A 30 9.69 3.02 6.61
CA VAL A 30 10.52 2.00 5.97
C VAL A 30 11.99 2.24 6.25
N GLN A 31 12.49 3.44 5.96
CA GLN A 31 13.93 3.73 6.04
C GLN A 31 14.40 3.93 7.48
N GLU A 32 13.59 4.56 8.33
CA GLU A 32 13.92 4.82 9.73
C GLU A 32 13.56 3.65 10.66
N ARG A 33 12.72 2.72 10.20
CA ARG A 33 12.27 1.55 10.97
C ARG A 33 12.74 0.23 10.35
N VAL A 34 14.02 0.16 9.98
CA VAL A 34 14.63 -1.01 9.30
C VAL A 34 14.30 -2.34 10.00
N SER A 35 14.41 -2.41 11.33
CA SER A 35 14.11 -3.63 12.09
C SER A 35 12.64 -4.06 12.00
N TRP A 36 11.71 -3.10 11.93
CA TRP A 36 10.29 -3.37 11.72
C TRP A 36 10.03 -3.82 10.28
N THR A 37 10.62 -3.15 9.29
CA THR A 37 10.51 -3.50 7.87
C THR A 37 10.99 -4.93 7.60
N VAL A 38 12.13 -5.32 8.17
CA VAL A 38 12.70 -6.66 7.99
C VAL A 38 11.86 -7.73 8.70
N LYS A 39 11.29 -7.41 9.86
CA LYS A 39 10.45 -8.34 10.65
C LYS A 39 8.96 -8.28 10.26
N PHE A 40 8.60 -7.48 9.26
CA PHE A 40 7.21 -7.29 8.89
C PHE A 40 6.59 -8.63 8.44
N ASN A 41 5.50 -9.00 9.10
CA ASN A 41 4.78 -10.24 8.86
C ASN A 41 3.27 -9.96 8.90
N LYS A 42 2.62 -9.94 7.72
CA LYS A 42 1.20 -9.61 7.57
C LYS A 42 0.25 -10.36 8.53
N PRO A 43 0.28 -11.70 8.66
CA PRO A 43 -0.61 -12.44 9.56
C PRO A 43 -0.42 -12.15 11.06
N SER A 44 0.71 -11.57 11.48
CA SER A 44 0.96 -11.19 12.88
C SER A 44 0.52 -9.76 13.21
N THR A 45 -0.05 -9.03 12.25
CA THR A 45 -0.47 -7.65 12.44
C THR A 45 -1.93 -7.62 12.91
N PRO A 46 -2.25 -7.12 14.11
CA PRO A 46 -3.61 -7.18 14.64
C PRO A 46 -4.57 -6.34 13.78
N PRO A 47 -5.68 -6.92 13.30
CA PRO A 47 -6.64 -6.23 12.43
C PRO A 47 -7.50 -5.19 13.18
N LEU A 48 -7.50 -5.25 14.52
CA LEU A 48 -8.30 -4.39 15.40
C LEU A 48 -7.57 -3.14 15.90
N SER A 49 -6.37 -2.85 15.39
CA SER A 49 -5.63 -1.66 15.82
C SER A 49 -6.29 -0.39 15.26
N LEU A 50 -6.79 0.48 16.14
CA LEU A 50 -7.36 1.80 15.81
C LEU A 50 -6.30 2.75 15.21
N GLU A 51 -5.03 2.53 15.53
CA GLU A 51 -3.90 3.17 14.85
C GLU A 51 -3.36 2.26 13.74
N PRO A 52 -2.95 2.81 12.57
CA PRO A 52 -2.52 2.00 11.44
C PRO A 52 -1.35 1.09 11.85
N SER A 53 -1.63 -0.20 11.94
CA SER A 53 -0.64 -1.24 12.20
C SER A 53 0.15 -1.60 10.93
N THR A 54 -0.21 -1.00 9.79
CA THR A 54 0.46 -1.12 8.48
C THR A 54 1.03 0.23 8.03
N THR A 55 1.80 0.24 6.94
CA THR A 55 2.49 1.44 6.44
C THR A 55 1.55 2.59 6.03
N ALA A 56 0.24 2.38 5.89
CA ALA A 56 -0.72 3.38 5.42
C ALA A 56 -0.29 4.12 4.13
N LEU A 57 0.55 3.48 3.30
CA LEU A 57 1.07 4.05 2.05
C LEU A 57 0.15 3.80 0.85
N SER A 58 -0.89 2.98 1.00
CA SER A 58 -1.85 2.66 -0.07
C SER A 58 -2.47 3.89 -0.75
N PRO A 59 -2.95 4.96 -0.06
CA PRO A 59 -3.51 6.12 -0.76
C PRO A 59 -2.48 6.84 -1.63
N TYR A 60 -1.21 6.88 -1.21
CA TYR A 60 -0.13 7.51 -1.97
C TYR A 60 0.29 6.68 -3.19
N LEU A 61 0.25 5.35 -3.08
CA LEU A 61 0.50 4.46 -4.22
C LEU A 61 -0.64 4.51 -5.23
N THR A 62 -1.90 4.54 -4.78
CA THR A 62 -3.07 4.61 -5.67
C THR A 62 -3.09 5.90 -6.48
N HIS A 63 -2.73 7.04 -5.87
CA HIS A 63 -2.70 8.34 -6.55
C HIS A 63 -1.35 8.64 -7.22
N GLY A 64 -0.39 7.72 -7.18
CA GLY A 64 0.94 7.93 -7.78
C GLY A 64 1.81 8.98 -7.07
N CYS A 65 1.44 9.42 -5.87
CA CYS A 65 2.24 10.33 -5.04
C CYS A 65 3.58 9.70 -4.62
N ILE A 66 3.68 8.36 -4.62
CA ILE A 66 4.93 7.63 -4.41
C ILE A 66 5.09 6.65 -5.57
N SER A 67 6.28 6.64 -6.15
CA SER A 67 6.68 5.62 -7.12
C SER A 67 6.83 4.26 -6.43
N LEU A 68 6.16 3.24 -7.00
CA LEU A 68 6.29 1.85 -6.55
C LEU A 68 7.75 1.38 -6.57
N ARG A 69 8.52 1.82 -7.59
CA ARG A 69 9.95 1.49 -7.72
C ARG A 69 10.79 2.08 -6.60
N THR A 70 10.51 3.33 -6.23
CA THR A 70 11.17 3.99 -5.09
C THR A 70 10.87 3.27 -3.77
N PHE A 71 9.63 2.82 -3.59
CA PHE A 71 9.27 2.03 -2.42
C PHE A 71 9.97 0.66 -2.43
N TRP A 72 9.98 -0.04 -3.56
CA TRP A 72 10.69 -1.30 -3.72
C TRP A 72 12.18 -1.19 -3.37
N ASP A 73 12.86 -0.17 -3.89
CA ASP A 73 14.27 0.08 -3.61
C ASP A 73 14.51 0.43 -2.14
N ALA A 74 13.61 1.17 -1.50
CA ALA A 74 13.70 1.44 -0.06
C ALA A 74 13.64 0.14 0.76
N ILE A 75 12.73 -0.78 0.43
CA ILE A 75 12.64 -2.10 1.07
C ILE A 75 13.91 -2.90 0.80
N ARG A 76 14.38 -2.97 -0.45
CA ARG A 76 15.59 -3.70 -0.84
C ARG A 76 16.82 -3.23 -0.08
N LYS A 77 16.96 -1.91 0.13
CA LYS A 77 18.04 -1.33 0.94
C LYS A 77 17.99 -1.79 2.40
N CYS A 78 16.81 -1.94 2.99
CA CYS A 78 16.64 -2.45 4.36
C CYS A 78 17.00 -3.93 4.51
N HIS A 79 16.85 -4.74 3.46
CA HIS A 79 17.19 -6.17 3.45
C HIS A 79 18.65 -6.47 3.05
N LYS A 80 19.47 -5.46 2.75
CA LYS A 80 20.87 -5.66 2.36
C LYS A 80 21.59 -6.44 3.48
N ASN A 81 22.04 -7.65 3.17
CA ASN A 81 22.72 -8.61 4.07
C ASN A 81 21.83 -9.37 5.07
N ARG A 82 20.52 -9.52 4.82
CA ARG A 82 19.62 -10.32 5.66
C ARG A 82 18.77 -11.27 4.82
N GLU A 83 18.66 -12.52 5.23
CA GLU A 83 17.72 -13.50 4.68
C GLU A 83 16.28 -12.95 4.87
N PRO A 84 15.54 -12.67 3.80
CA PRO A 84 14.17 -12.21 3.92
C PRO A 84 13.25 -13.38 4.33
N PRO A 85 12.22 -13.13 5.16
CA PRO A 85 11.18 -14.11 5.41
C PRO A 85 10.41 -14.45 4.11
N PRO A 86 9.52 -15.47 4.12
CA PRO A 86 8.79 -15.88 2.93
C PRO A 86 8.07 -14.71 2.26
N VAL A 87 8.25 -14.57 0.95
CA VAL A 87 7.85 -13.38 0.19
C VAL A 87 6.40 -12.99 0.44
N GLN A 88 5.48 -13.96 0.56
CA GLN A 88 4.05 -13.74 0.77
C GLN A 88 3.68 -12.94 2.03
N THR A 89 4.53 -12.92 3.06
CA THR A 89 4.26 -12.20 4.33
C THR A 89 5.02 -10.89 4.46
N THR A 90 6.03 -10.68 3.62
CA THR A 90 6.91 -9.50 3.63
C THR A 90 6.22 -8.25 3.06
N LEU A 91 6.85 -7.09 3.30
CA LEU A 91 6.41 -5.81 2.74
C LEU A 91 6.59 -5.76 1.21
N SER A 92 7.65 -6.37 0.66
CA SER A 92 7.82 -6.54 -0.78
C SER A 92 6.74 -7.45 -1.37
N GLY A 93 6.33 -8.48 -0.64
CA GLY A 93 5.16 -9.30 -0.98
C GLY A 93 3.87 -8.49 -1.11
N GLN A 94 3.64 -7.48 -0.27
CA GLN A 94 2.48 -6.60 -0.42
C GLN A 94 2.52 -5.81 -1.74
N LEU A 95 3.71 -5.41 -2.21
CA LEU A 95 3.86 -4.77 -3.51
C LEU A 95 3.61 -5.75 -4.67
N MET A 96 4.05 -6.99 -4.53
CA MET A 96 3.76 -8.06 -5.50
C MET A 96 2.27 -8.38 -5.57
N TRP A 97 1.57 -8.39 -4.44
CA TRP A 97 0.11 -8.53 -4.41
C TRP A 97 -0.58 -7.44 -5.22
N ARG A 98 -0.10 -6.19 -5.12
CA ARG A 98 -0.59 -5.09 -5.96
C ARG A 98 -0.38 -5.41 -7.44
N GLU A 99 0.84 -5.72 -7.87
CA GLU A 99 1.14 -6.03 -9.28
C GLU A 99 0.33 -7.22 -9.81
N LEU A 100 0.19 -8.30 -9.02
CA LEU A 100 -0.61 -9.46 -9.37
C LEU A 100 -2.05 -9.08 -9.72
N TRP A 101 -2.71 -8.30 -8.87
CA TRP A 101 -4.10 -7.89 -9.11
C TRP A 101 -4.24 -6.89 -10.25
N TYR A 102 -3.24 -6.02 -10.47
CA TYR A 102 -3.22 -5.13 -11.64
C TYR A 102 -3.12 -5.93 -12.94
N ILE A 103 -2.28 -6.97 -12.98
CA ILE A 103 -2.15 -7.86 -14.14
C ILE A 103 -3.44 -8.65 -14.36
N ILE A 104 -3.94 -9.33 -13.34
CA ILE A 104 -5.19 -10.12 -13.44
C ILE A 104 -6.35 -9.23 -13.90
N GLY A 105 -6.53 -8.05 -13.29
CA GLY A 105 -7.60 -7.13 -13.64
C GLY A 105 -7.49 -6.59 -15.07
N ARG A 106 -6.27 -6.43 -15.60
CA ARG A 106 -6.04 -5.99 -16.98
C ARG A 106 -6.43 -7.04 -18.03
N TYR A 107 -6.24 -8.33 -17.71
CA TYR A 107 -6.49 -9.43 -18.66
C TYR A 107 -7.82 -10.16 -18.43
N THR A 108 -8.52 -9.88 -17.34
CA THR A 108 -9.81 -10.51 -17.03
C THR A 108 -10.96 -9.59 -17.43
N PRO A 109 -11.80 -9.96 -18.41
CA PRO A 109 -13.00 -9.18 -18.71
C PRO A 109 -13.95 -9.18 -17.50
N ASN A 110 -14.65 -8.08 -17.31
CA ASN A 110 -15.65 -7.92 -16.23
C ASN A 110 -15.08 -8.16 -14.81
N PHE A 111 -13.78 -7.94 -14.59
CA PHE A 111 -13.12 -8.20 -13.30
C PHE A 111 -13.77 -7.50 -12.09
N GLY A 112 -14.35 -6.32 -12.30
CA GLY A 112 -15.02 -5.53 -11.26
C GLY A 112 -16.46 -5.94 -10.93
N GLN A 113 -17.00 -7.01 -11.54
CA GLN A 113 -18.36 -7.49 -11.29
C GLN A 113 -18.42 -9.03 -11.27
N MET A 114 -19.50 -9.58 -10.71
CA MET A 114 -19.70 -11.04 -10.63
C MET A 114 -20.11 -11.62 -11.98
N LYS A 115 -21.20 -11.11 -12.57
CA LYS A 115 -21.78 -11.65 -13.82
C LYS A 115 -20.82 -11.45 -15.00
N GLY A 116 -20.51 -12.55 -15.68
CA GLY A 116 -19.65 -12.55 -16.87
C GLY A 116 -18.15 -12.48 -16.57
N ASN A 117 -17.75 -12.57 -15.30
CA ASN A 117 -16.35 -12.66 -14.90
C ASN A 117 -15.92 -14.14 -14.85
N PRO A 118 -14.98 -14.59 -15.70
CA PRO A 118 -14.58 -16.00 -15.77
C PRO A 118 -13.86 -16.51 -14.51
N LEU A 119 -13.35 -15.60 -13.68
CA LEU A 119 -12.65 -15.95 -12.44
C LEU A 119 -13.56 -15.88 -11.20
N CYS A 120 -14.77 -15.32 -11.32
CA CYS A 120 -15.71 -15.19 -10.21
C CYS A 120 -16.68 -16.36 -10.19
N LYS A 121 -16.82 -17.04 -9.05
CA LYS A 121 -17.86 -18.07 -8.87
C LYS A 121 -19.24 -17.41 -8.96
N GLN A 122 -20.11 -17.99 -9.79
CA GLN A 122 -21.48 -17.50 -10.02
C GLN A 122 -22.46 -18.08 -8.99
#